data_AF-A0A920BI46-F1
#
_entry.id   AF-A0A920BI46-F1
#
_cell.length_a   1.000
_cell.length_b   1.000
_cell.length_c   1.000
_cell.angle_alpha   90.00
_cell.angle_beta   90.00
_cell.angle_gamma   90.00
#
_symmetry.space_group_name_H-M   'P 1'
#
loop_
_entity.id
_entity.type
_entity.pdbx_description
1 polymer ?
#
loop_
_entity_poly.entity_id
_entity_poly.type
_entity_poly.pdbx_seq_one_letter_code
_entity_poly.pdbx_strand_id
1 'polypeptide(L)' 'MPQNQRKHPRPGLVLDVDRTTPPILFHHGEVPHGETSSGRSRVVYPAEPLPGVANPNASITHALENPLGDSPRFLHF' A
#
# COMPACT_ATOMS: atom_id res chain seq x y z
N MET A 1 1.80 21.61 7.63
CA MET A 1 2.84 20.90 8.41
C MET A 1 3.50 19.89 7.49
N PRO A 2 4.84 19.81 7.40
CA PRO A 2 5.45 18.92 6.42
C PRO A 2 5.13 17.48 6.79
N GLN A 3 4.52 16.79 5.82
CA GLN A 3 4.38 15.35 5.79
C GLN A 3 5.75 14.75 6.09
N ASN A 4 5.80 13.71 6.92
CA ASN A 4 7.01 13.01 7.32
C ASN A 4 7.61 12.23 6.13
N GLN A 5 7.98 12.94 5.07
CA GLN A 5 8.64 12.40 3.90
C GLN A 5 10.09 12.20 4.31
N ARG A 6 10.44 10.95 4.63
CA ARG A 6 11.79 10.57 4.99
C ARG A 6 12.74 11.08 3.89
N LYS A 7 13.80 11.80 4.31
CA LYS A 7 14.83 12.37 3.44
C LYS A 7 15.46 11.34 2.49
N HIS A 8 15.38 10.06 2.86
CA HIS A 8 15.80 8.92 2.05
C HIS A 8 14.66 7.87 2.06
N PRO A 9 13.73 7.90 1.08
CA PRO A 9 12.66 6.91 1.02
C PRO A 9 13.25 5.53 0.71
N ARG A 10 12.73 4.48 1.37
CA ARG A 10 13.12 3.10 1.09
C ARG A 10 12.76 2.77 -0.37
N PRO A 11 13.71 2.32 -1.20
CA PRO A 11 13.40 1.91 -2.56
C PRO A 11 12.55 0.64 -2.56
N GLY A 12 11.82 0.42 -3.66
CA GLY A 12 11.21 -0.87 -3.93
C GLY A 12 12.29 -1.94 -4.16
N LEU A 13 11.95 -3.19 -3.89
CA LEU A 13 12.83 -4.35 -4.08
C LEU A 13 12.06 -5.47 -4.74
N VAL A 14 12.65 -6.09 -5.75
CA VAL A 14 12.13 -7.31 -6.37
C VAL A 14 13.13 -8.42 -6.09
N LEU A 15 12.66 -9.51 -5.47
CA LEU A 15 13.46 -10.69 -5.21
C LEU A 15 13.01 -11.80 -6.16
N ASP A 16 13.94 -12.32 -6.94
CA ASP A 16 13.75 -13.62 -7.60
C ASP A 16 13.92 -14.71 -6.53
N VAL A 17 12.91 -15.57 -6.39
CA VAL A 17 12.85 -16.61 -5.37
C VAL A 17 12.62 -17.98 -6.00
N ASP A 18 13.10 -19.00 -5.33
CA ASP A 18 12.91 -20.40 -5.71
C ASP A 18 12.69 -21.31 -4.49
N ARG A 19 12.67 -22.62 -4.73
CA ARG A 19 12.45 -23.64 -3.69
C ARG A 19 13.52 -23.66 -2.59
N THR A 20 14.69 -23.07 -2.83
CA THR A 20 15.79 -22.98 -1.85
C THR A 20 15.72 -21.69 -1.04
N THR A 21 14.89 -20.74 -1.44
CA THR A 21 14.67 -19.50 -0.70
C THR A 21 13.94 -19.81 0.62
N PRO A 22 14.40 -19.28 1.77
CA PRO A 22 13.69 -19.44 3.04
C PRO A 22 12.23 -18.98 2.95
N PRO A 23 11.33 -19.49 3.82
CA PRO A 23 9.95 -19.07 3.84
C PRO A 23 9.81 -17.54 4.01
N ILE A 24 8.94 -16.94 3.21
CA ILE A 24 8.63 -15.51 3.27
C ILE A 24 7.30 -15.33 3.99
N LEU A 25 7.22 -14.34 4.87
CA LEU A 25 5.98 -14.02 5.59
C LEU A 25 5.05 -13.19 4.70
N PHE A 26 3.83 -13.70 4.53
CA PHE A 26 2.74 -13.01 3.86
C PHE A 26 1.65 -12.66 4.88
N HIS A 27 0.95 -11.55 4.64
CA HIS A 27 -0.24 -11.21 5.42
C HIS A 27 -1.36 -12.23 5.14
N HIS A 28 -1.82 -12.93 6.18
CA HIS A 28 -2.89 -13.92 6.06
C HIS A 28 -3.92 -13.73 7.18
N GLY A 29 -4.91 -12.86 6.93
CA GLY A 29 -5.86 -12.47 7.96
C GLY A 29 -5.15 -11.80 9.15
N GLU A 30 -5.37 -12.32 10.35
CA GLU A 30 -4.84 -11.74 11.60
C GLU A 30 -3.38 -12.11 11.86
N VAL A 31 -2.90 -13.24 11.33
CA VAL A 31 -1.55 -13.74 11.58
C VAL A 31 -0.75 -13.84 10.28
N PRO A 32 0.53 -13.47 10.28
CA PRO A 32 1.35 -13.69 9.10
C PRO A 32 1.56 -15.20 8.88
N HIS A 33 1.50 -15.62 7.61
CA HIS A 33 1.75 -17.00 7.21
C HIS A 33 3.06 -17.08 6.44
N GLY A 34 3.90 -18.06 6.79
CA GLY A 34 5.14 -18.33 6.07
C GLY A 34 4.90 -19.24 4.87
N GLU A 35 5.18 -18.76 3.67
CA GLU A 35 5.06 -19.55 2.43
C GLU A 35 6.44 -19.70 1.75
N THR A 36 6.74 -20.90 1.29
CA THR A 36 7.92 -21.18 0.47
C THR A 36 7.55 -21.15 -1.00
N SER A 37 8.49 -20.72 -1.85
CA SER A 37 8.20 -20.68 -3.28
C SER A 37 8.08 -22.10 -3.85
N SER A 38 6.97 -22.37 -4.53
CA SER A 38 6.71 -23.66 -5.18
C SER A 38 7.53 -23.87 -6.47
N GLY A 39 8.24 -22.85 -6.95
CA GLY A 39 9.02 -22.83 -8.18
C GLY A 39 9.78 -21.52 -8.30
N ARG A 40 10.18 -21.11 -9.51
CA ARG A 40 10.76 -19.77 -9.72
C ARG A 40 9.64 -18.72 -9.69
N SER A 41 9.71 -17.80 -8.74
CA SER A 41 8.73 -16.71 -8.59
C SER A 41 9.43 -15.39 -8.30
N ARG A 42 8.66 -14.30 -8.26
CA ARG A 42 9.14 -12.97 -7.85
C ARG A 42 8.33 -12.43 -6.70
N VAL A 43 9.01 -11.94 -5.67
CA VAL A 43 8.39 -11.21 -4.56
C VAL A 43 8.69 -9.74 -4.70
N VAL A 44 7.64 -8.92 -4.71
CA VAL A 44 7.73 -7.48 -4.87
C VAL A 44 7.49 -6.82 -3.52
N TYR A 45 8.52 -6.17 -2.99
CA TYR A 45 8.39 -5.23 -1.88
C TYR A 45 8.22 -3.83 -2.46
N PRO A 46 7.07 -3.16 -2.27
CA PRO A 46 6.86 -1.81 -2.78
C PRO A 46 7.86 -0.84 -2.16
N ALA A 47 8.04 0.34 -2.77
CA ALA A 47 8.80 1.41 -2.15
C ALA A 47 8.14 1.90 -0.84
N GLU A 48 8.79 2.84 -0.14
CA GLU A 48 8.22 3.50 1.03
C GLU A 48 6.77 3.95 0.76
N PRO A 49 5.82 3.66 1.68
CA PRO A 49 4.45 4.12 1.52
C PRO A 49 4.35 5.64 1.36
N LEU A 50 3.31 6.08 0.65
CA LEU A 50 2.97 7.50 0.60
C LEU A 50 2.65 8.02 2.01
N PRO A 51 2.90 9.31 2.28
CA PRO A 51 2.48 9.92 3.53
C PRO A 51 0.99 9.70 3.80
N GLY A 52 0.66 9.37 5.05
CA GLY A 52 -0.73 9.22 5.47
C GLY A 52 -1.53 10.52 5.31
N VAL A 53 -2.84 10.37 5.13
CA VAL A 53 -3.78 11.49 5.09
C VAL A 53 -3.95 12.05 6.49
N ALA A 54 -3.69 13.35 6.67
CA ALA A 54 -3.66 13.99 7.99
C ALA A 54 -5.04 14.04 8.68
N ASN A 55 -6.11 14.28 7.92
CA ASN A 55 -7.48 14.23 8.40
C ASN A 55 -8.33 13.43 7.39
N PRO A 56 -8.48 12.11 7.60
CA PRO A 56 -9.22 11.25 6.69
C PRO A 56 -10.66 11.70 6.50
N ASN A 57 -11.36 12.07 7.58
CA ASN A 57 -12.76 12.50 7.53
C ASN A 57 -12.93 13.75 6.65
N ALA A 58 -12.14 14.81 6.89
CA ALA A 58 -12.22 16.01 6.07
C ALA A 58 -11.83 15.76 4.60
N SER A 59 -10.86 14.86 4.37
CA SER A 59 -10.44 14.49 3.02
C SER A 59 -11.53 13.71 2.27
N ILE A 60 -12.25 12.83 2.98
CA ILE A 60 -13.42 12.11 2.45
C ILE A 60 -14.54 13.08 2.11
N THR A 61 -14.93 13.96 3.04
CA THR A 61 -15.97 14.98 2.78
C THR A 61 -15.61 15.84 1.57
N HIS A 62 -14.37 16.33 1.50
CA HIS A 62 -13.91 17.12 0.37
C HIS A 62 -13.99 16.35 -0.96
N ALA A 63 -13.64 15.06 -0.98
CA ALA A 63 -13.70 14.24 -2.19
C ALA A 63 -15.14 14.00 -2.67
N LEU A 64 -16.08 13.80 -1.74
CA LEU A 64 -17.51 13.63 -2.05
C LEU A 64 -18.17 14.92 -2.56
N GLU A 65 -17.74 16.05 -1.99
CA GLU A 65 -18.17 17.37 -2.41
C GLU A 65 -17.54 17.76 -3.76
N ASN A 66 -16.28 17.42 -4.00
CA ASN A 66 -15.55 17.87 -5.18
C ASN A 66 -15.08 16.65 -6.01
N PRO A 67 -16.03 15.91 -6.63
CA PRO A 67 -15.68 14.74 -7.42
C PRO A 67 -14.84 15.12 -8.63
N LEU A 68 -13.96 14.21 -9.03
CA LEU A 68 -13.17 14.33 -10.25
C LEU A 68 -13.89 13.62 -11.40
N GLY A 69 -13.86 14.22 -12.60
CA GLY A 69 -14.50 13.67 -13.79
C GLY A 69 -16.04 13.66 -13.66
N ASP A 70 -16.66 12.60 -14.20
CA ASP A 70 -18.12 12.53 -14.35
C ASP A 70 -18.84 11.92 -13.13
N SER A 71 -18.16 11.80 -11.98
CA SER A 71 -18.80 11.27 -10.78
C SER A 71 -19.79 12.30 -10.23
N PRO A 72 -21.05 11.92 -9.94
CA PRO A 72 -22.03 12.86 -9.42
C PRO A 72 -21.58 13.36 -8.05
N ARG A 73 -21.77 14.67 -7.81
CA ARG A 73 -21.55 15.25 -6.50
C ARG A 73 -22.52 14.63 -5.50
N PHE A 74 -22.03 14.34 -4.30
CA PHE A 74 -22.89 13.87 -3.22
C PHE A 74 -23.85 15.00 -2.83
N LEU A 75 -25.13 14.90 -3.20
CA LEU A 75 -26.18 15.81 -2.77
C LEU A 75 -26.71 15.33 -1.42
N HIS A 76 -26.63 16.18 -0.39
CA HIS A 76 -27.32 15.94 0.88
C HIS A 76 -28.84 15.87 0.61
N PHE A 77 -29.47 14.77 1.03
CA PHE A 77 -30.93 14.64 1.10
C PHE A 77 -31.49 15.35 2.34
#